data_AF-A0A2T2V987-F1
#
_entry.id   AF-A0A2T2V987-F1
#
_cell.length_a   1.000
_cell.length_b   1.000
_cell.length_c   1.000
_cell.angle_alpha   90.00
_cell.angle_beta   90.00
_cell.angle_gamma   90.00
#
_symmetry.space_group_name_H-M   'P 1'
#
loop_
_entity.id
_entity.type
_entity.pdbx_description
1 polymer ?
#
loop_
_entity_poly.entity_id
_entity_poly.type
_entity_poly.pdbx_seq_one_letter_code
_entity_poly.pdbx_strand_id
1 'polypeptide(L)'
;MKRYKNMVHPYIKYAEALICLDNGLDDIGIIDPTHITEAIEEGMNKFRVRPKKSYEGKDNVEFTFTKEEKGNPAKGIFLSPHIICGDLNAGNIWREAKSYSEKVNKQKDLIKSVEAKKSFSPVSDEYLGFSDKETKREQPKITLYDAGLATITTLSSFKPALHYTEYRGRKQESYNVCFIPDLPLGKLINFVKVFKRMINQRGSNDLFFGPVVSEEQKNGNVKYKPKRPLIYKGNFPAPPKSSALGSVALLGAIGEFAKEAEYSDKAQSVLEDLKDATIYMIKYGDASTFAYNHHVVDLAKAGKLKTIVDSLYYSILHSVGKRNKTYRSREEIIKVNSEYQKFDLFTSRFLQLFNRPAFQDFLSFRAEYPKETETLFTTYFKKVENMETHHSEIVASAKALGKWINKAAKKAAFEDIKNNEKQLKQNSTEFWKKYQQAKSKFLVELESSAFSARSGDALCMQVIRRAGLLSNSDVPSESSLFMEKTASGEVDLDKAKNLLIAFSRLKAERKGQEHDEIQESELKTEDDNDYSVV
;
A
#
# COMPACT_ATOMS: atom_id res chain seq x y z
N MET A 1 14.47 -38.58 7.52
CA MET A 1 13.24 -37.96 8.05
C MET A 1 12.29 -37.68 6.88
N LYS A 2 11.31 -38.55 6.59
CA LYS A 2 10.28 -38.26 5.56
C LYS A 2 9.21 -37.35 6.19
N ARG A 3 9.47 -36.05 6.28
CA ARG A 3 8.40 -35.07 6.48
C ARG A 3 7.43 -35.24 5.33
N TYR A 4 6.12 -35.32 5.59
CA TYR A 4 5.13 -35.14 4.54
C TYR A 4 5.31 -33.70 4.02
N LYS A 5 6.08 -33.56 2.93
CA LYS A 5 6.57 -32.30 2.35
C LYS A 5 5.45 -31.31 1.94
N ASN A 6 4.18 -31.69 2.05
CA ASN A 6 3.04 -30.95 1.50
C ASN A 6 2.15 -30.23 2.51
N MET A 7 2.44 -30.22 3.83
CA MET A 7 1.60 -29.50 4.81
C MET A 7 2.40 -28.68 5.85
N VAL A 8 3.53 -28.08 5.44
CA VAL A 8 4.23 -27.11 6.30
C VAL A 8 3.65 -25.72 6.06
N HIS A 9 3.16 -25.09 7.12
CA HIS A 9 2.56 -23.75 7.07
C HIS A 9 3.55 -22.73 6.46
N PRO A 10 3.13 -21.82 5.56
CA PRO A 10 4.03 -20.88 4.87
C PRO A 10 4.89 -20.02 5.82
N TYR A 11 4.36 -19.72 7.01
CA TYR A 11 5.10 -19.01 8.06
C TYR A 11 6.35 -19.76 8.54
N ILE A 12 6.28 -21.09 8.68
CA ILE A 12 7.41 -21.95 9.07
C ILE A 12 8.37 -22.09 7.89
N LYS A 13 7.82 -22.35 6.69
CA LYS A 13 8.58 -22.46 5.43
C LYS A 13 9.42 -21.21 5.14
N TYR A 14 8.94 -20.02 5.52
CA TYR A 14 9.68 -18.77 5.38
C TYR A 14 10.96 -18.74 6.22
N ALA A 15 10.93 -19.24 7.46
CA ALA A 15 12.13 -19.34 8.28
C ALA A 15 13.10 -20.39 7.76
N GLU A 16 12.59 -21.54 7.26
CA GLU A 16 13.44 -22.53 6.59
C GLU A 16 14.17 -21.91 5.39
N ALA A 17 13.46 -21.15 4.55
CA ALA A 17 14.06 -20.46 3.40
C ALA A 17 15.12 -19.41 3.81
N LEU A 18 14.86 -18.65 4.88
CA LEU A 18 15.82 -17.70 5.45
C LEU A 18 17.09 -18.40 5.94
N ILE A 19 16.95 -19.44 6.75
CA ILE A 19 18.09 -20.20 7.29
C ILE A 19 18.91 -20.83 6.16
N CYS A 20 18.25 -21.46 5.19
CA CYS A 20 18.94 -22.09 4.07
C CYS A 20 19.72 -21.05 3.25
N LEU A 21 19.14 -19.86 3.02
CA LEU A 21 19.82 -18.78 2.30
C LEU A 21 21.04 -18.27 3.06
N ASP A 22 20.90 -18.03 4.37
CA ASP A 22 21.94 -17.37 5.17
C ASP A 22 23.14 -18.28 5.46
N ASN A 23 22.91 -19.59 5.44
CA ASN A 23 23.93 -20.60 5.71
C ASN A 23 24.34 -21.40 4.46
N GLY A 24 23.80 -21.07 3.28
CA GLY A 24 24.13 -21.76 2.03
C GLY A 24 23.74 -23.25 2.02
N LEU A 25 22.61 -23.60 2.65
CA LEU A 25 22.15 -24.98 2.76
C LEU A 25 21.24 -25.37 1.58
N ASP A 26 21.48 -26.56 1.02
CA ASP A 26 20.68 -27.10 -0.08
C ASP A 26 19.48 -27.95 0.37
N ASP A 27 19.44 -28.36 1.65
CA ASP A 27 18.34 -29.17 2.23
C ASP A 27 17.96 -28.69 3.64
N ILE A 28 16.64 -28.61 3.89
CA ILE A 28 16.06 -28.27 5.20
C ILE A 28 16.40 -29.31 6.28
N GLY A 29 16.73 -30.54 5.88
CA GLY A 29 17.13 -31.60 6.80
C GLY A 29 18.47 -31.32 7.51
N ILE A 30 19.25 -30.35 7.03
CA ILE A 30 20.56 -29.97 7.57
C ILE A 30 20.43 -28.88 8.65
N ILE A 31 19.25 -28.26 8.78
CA ILE A 31 19.01 -27.20 9.77
C ILE A 31 19.15 -27.77 11.19
N ASP A 32 20.21 -27.34 11.87
CA ASP A 32 20.53 -27.71 13.24
C ASP A 32 20.02 -26.67 14.28
N PRO A 33 20.09 -26.99 15.59
CA PRO A 33 19.76 -26.06 16.67
C PRO A 33 20.53 -24.73 16.62
N THR A 34 21.81 -24.75 16.22
CA THR A 34 22.68 -23.57 16.22
C THR A 34 22.19 -22.52 15.23
N HIS A 35 21.84 -22.93 14.00
CA HIS A 35 21.24 -22.03 13.02
C HIS A 35 19.98 -21.34 13.54
N ILE A 36 19.13 -22.08 14.28
CA ILE A 36 17.89 -21.53 14.85
C ILE A 36 18.22 -20.48 15.92
N THR A 37 19.16 -20.77 16.82
CA THR A 37 19.51 -19.86 17.91
C THR A 37 20.18 -18.59 17.43
N GLU A 38 21.05 -18.67 16.42
CA GLU A 38 21.70 -17.52 15.78
C GLU A 38 20.69 -16.63 15.07
N ALA A 39 19.76 -17.21 14.31
CA ALA A 39 18.70 -16.47 13.63
C ALA A 39 17.75 -15.75 14.61
N ILE A 40 17.40 -16.38 15.74
CA ILE A 40 16.61 -15.74 16.82
C ILE A 40 17.38 -14.56 17.41
N GLU A 41 18.67 -14.73 17.70
CA GLU A 41 19.51 -13.70 18.28
C GLU A 41 19.69 -12.50 17.31
N GLU A 42 19.87 -12.75 16.01
CA GLU A 42 19.89 -11.69 14.99
C GLU A 42 18.56 -10.91 14.96
N GLY A 43 17.43 -11.62 15.01
CA GLY A 43 16.11 -11.00 15.07
C GLY A 43 15.91 -10.13 16.33
N MET A 44 16.39 -10.62 17.49
CA MET A 44 16.36 -9.88 18.75
C MET A 44 17.19 -8.60 18.73
N ASN A 45 18.31 -8.58 17.98
CA ASN A 45 19.12 -7.38 17.78
C ASN A 45 18.37 -6.27 17.01
N LYS A 46 17.30 -6.63 16.30
CA LYS A 46 16.48 -5.70 15.50
C LYS A 46 15.07 -5.50 16.06
N PHE A 47 14.83 -5.89 17.31
CA PHE A 47 13.51 -5.92 17.93
C PHE A 47 12.83 -4.53 18.03
N ARG A 48 13.59 -3.48 18.31
CA ARG A 48 13.10 -2.09 18.35
C ARG A 48 13.95 -1.17 17.47
N VAL A 49 13.42 0.02 17.24
CA VAL A 49 14.16 1.14 16.66
C VAL A 49 14.23 2.28 17.66
N ARG A 50 15.32 3.05 17.62
CA ARG A 50 15.51 4.26 18.43
C ARG A 50 16.27 5.34 17.64
N PRO A 51 16.15 6.62 18.02
CA PRO A 51 16.98 7.68 17.45
C PRO A 51 18.47 7.41 17.68
N LYS A 52 19.30 7.58 16.64
CA LYS A 52 20.75 7.36 16.70
C LYS A 52 21.50 8.48 17.42
N LYS A 53 20.97 9.71 17.34
CA LYS A 53 21.53 10.93 17.93
C LYS A 53 20.41 11.76 18.58
N SER A 54 20.79 12.80 19.34
CA SER A 54 19.83 13.80 19.83
C SER A 54 19.07 14.45 18.67
N TYR A 55 17.78 14.69 18.90
CA TYR A 55 16.80 15.21 17.92
C TYR A 55 16.22 16.56 18.30
N GLU A 56 16.66 17.16 19.41
CA GLU A 56 16.22 18.50 19.82
C GLU A 56 16.61 19.53 18.76
N GLY A 57 15.67 20.38 18.36
CA GLY A 57 15.87 21.43 17.36
C GLY A 57 16.06 20.94 15.93
N LYS A 58 15.75 19.67 15.61
CA LYS A 58 15.87 19.10 14.26
C LYS A 58 14.51 18.80 13.67
N ASP A 59 14.39 18.86 12.34
CA ASP A 59 13.16 18.47 11.63
C ASP A 59 13.05 16.97 11.39
N ASN A 60 14.19 16.28 11.29
CA ASN A 60 14.27 14.83 11.07
C ASN A 60 15.39 14.23 11.92
N VAL A 61 15.24 12.95 12.27
CA VAL A 61 16.25 12.16 12.97
C VAL A 61 16.43 10.80 12.32
N GLU A 62 17.69 10.36 12.24
CA GLU A 62 18.08 9.02 11.82
C GLU A 62 17.84 8.04 12.97
N PHE A 63 17.20 6.91 12.68
CA PHE A 63 16.96 5.81 13.61
C PHE A 63 17.96 4.67 13.37
N THR A 64 18.12 3.82 14.38
CA THR A 64 18.86 2.57 14.28
C THR A 64 18.11 1.47 15.00
N PHE A 65 18.35 0.22 14.60
CA PHE A 65 17.88 -0.94 15.33
C PHE A 65 18.54 -1.02 16.72
N THR A 66 17.81 -1.58 17.69
CA THR A 66 18.29 -1.78 19.05
C THR A 66 17.69 -3.04 19.68
N LYS A 67 18.48 -3.69 20.55
CA LYS A 67 18.10 -4.83 21.37
C LYS A 67 17.50 -4.36 22.69
N GLU A 68 16.26 -3.87 22.67
CA GLU A 68 15.58 -3.36 23.87
C GLU A 68 14.19 -3.99 24.03
N GLU A 69 13.88 -4.52 25.22
CA GLU A 69 12.58 -5.14 25.51
C GLU A 69 11.45 -4.10 25.59
N LYS A 70 11.68 -3.06 26.40
CA LYS A 70 10.68 -2.03 26.72
C LYS A 70 10.74 -0.89 25.73
N GLY A 71 9.58 -0.48 25.23
CA GLY A 71 9.44 0.69 24.38
C GLY A 71 9.35 1.99 25.18
N ASN A 72 9.60 3.11 24.50
CA ASN A 72 9.35 4.44 25.01
C ASN A 72 9.00 5.37 23.83
N PRO A 73 7.74 5.35 23.36
CA PRO A 73 7.30 6.17 22.23
C PRO A 73 7.58 7.66 22.40
N ALA A 74 7.54 8.18 23.64
CA ALA A 74 7.83 9.59 23.92
C ALA A 74 9.30 9.98 23.63
N LYS A 75 10.22 9.02 23.65
CA LYS A 75 11.64 9.19 23.28
C LYS A 75 11.97 8.61 21.91
N GLY A 76 10.97 8.19 21.14
CA GLY A 76 11.16 7.57 19.83
C GLY A 76 11.59 6.10 19.86
N ILE A 77 11.45 5.40 20.98
CA ILE A 77 11.77 3.97 21.07
C ILE A 77 10.51 3.18 20.74
N PHE A 78 10.46 2.62 19.52
CA PHE A 78 9.28 1.97 18.95
C PHE A 78 9.55 0.50 18.62
N LEU A 79 8.51 -0.34 18.64
CA LEU A 79 8.60 -1.73 18.16
C LEU A 79 8.79 -1.78 16.66
N SER A 80 9.81 -2.51 16.19
CA SER A 80 10.11 -2.61 14.76
C SER A 80 8.93 -3.15 13.95
N PRO A 81 8.70 -2.65 12.71
CA PRO A 81 7.51 -2.97 11.93
C PRO A 81 7.42 -4.44 11.48
N HIS A 82 8.54 -5.17 11.48
CA HIS A 82 8.60 -6.59 11.12
C HIS A 82 8.21 -7.55 12.26
N ILE A 83 8.15 -7.05 13.50
CA ILE A 83 7.70 -7.80 14.67
C ILE A 83 6.17 -7.83 14.66
N ILE A 84 5.58 -9.01 14.49
CA ILE A 84 4.13 -9.16 14.25
C ILE A 84 3.36 -9.16 15.57
N CYS A 85 3.36 -8.03 16.26
CA CYS A 85 2.50 -7.74 17.40
C CYS A 85 2.30 -6.23 17.60
N GLY A 86 1.43 -5.88 18.55
CA GLY A 86 1.38 -4.55 19.12
C GLY A 86 2.37 -4.38 20.28
N ASP A 87 2.71 -3.13 20.61
CA ASP A 87 3.64 -2.79 21.69
C ASP A 87 3.25 -3.41 23.04
N LEU A 88 1.95 -3.51 23.33
CA LEU A 88 1.41 -4.11 24.56
C LEU A 88 1.81 -5.59 24.73
N ASN A 89 1.90 -6.34 23.63
CA ASN A 89 2.19 -7.77 23.63
C ASN A 89 3.67 -8.08 23.35
N ALA A 90 4.49 -7.07 23.04
CA ALA A 90 5.89 -7.24 22.65
C ALA A 90 6.73 -7.94 23.74
N GLY A 91 6.46 -7.67 25.02
CA GLY A 91 7.16 -8.34 26.13
C GLY A 91 6.94 -9.85 26.18
N ASN A 92 5.82 -10.35 25.63
CA ASN A 92 5.57 -11.79 25.53
C ASN A 92 6.46 -12.42 24.46
N ILE A 93 6.58 -11.77 23.30
CA ILE A 93 7.45 -12.23 22.20
C ILE A 93 8.90 -12.28 22.67
N TRP A 94 9.36 -11.22 23.32
CA TRP A 94 10.72 -11.13 23.83
C TRP A 94 11.09 -12.25 24.81
N ARG A 95 10.21 -12.52 25.78
CA ARG A 95 10.41 -13.60 26.76
C ARG A 95 10.42 -14.98 26.11
N GLU A 96 9.49 -15.23 25.18
CA GLU A 96 9.42 -16.50 24.48
C GLU A 96 10.65 -16.70 23.58
N ALA A 97 11.11 -15.68 22.85
CA ALA A 97 12.31 -15.74 22.04
C ALA A 97 13.56 -16.12 22.86
N LYS A 98 13.75 -15.49 24.03
CA LYS A 98 14.82 -15.87 24.97
C LYS A 98 14.65 -17.30 25.47
N SER A 99 13.44 -17.68 25.88
CA SER A 99 13.15 -19.03 26.38
C SER A 99 13.44 -20.10 25.32
N TYR A 100 13.09 -19.86 24.05
CA TYR A 100 13.38 -20.78 22.95
C TYR A 100 14.86 -20.86 22.67
N SER A 101 15.58 -19.73 22.62
CA SER A 101 17.04 -19.74 22.43
C SER A 101 17.74 -20.58 23.52
N GLU A 102 17.29 -20.47 24.78
CA GLU A 102 17.83 -21.31 25.86
C GLU A 102 17.42 -22.79 25.76
N LYS A 103 16.16 -23.08 25.40
CA LYS A 103 15.64 -24.45 25.29
C LYS A 103 16.29 -25.20 24.12
N VAL A 104 16.42 -24.56 22.97
CA VAL A 104 17.04 -25.16 21.77
C VAL A 104 18.53 -25.43 22.02
N ASN A 105 19.23 -24.56 22.75
CA ASN A 105 20.62 -24.81 23.17
C ASN A 105 20.77 -25.97 24.17
N LYS A 106 19.81 -26.14 25.10
CA LYS A 106 19.87 -27.16 26.15
C LYS A 106 19.28 -28.51 25.74
N GLN A 107 18.25 -28.53 24.89
CA GLN A 107 17.53 -29.73 24.45
C GLN A 107 17.98 -30.12 23.05
N LYS A 108 18.65 -31.27 22.94
CA LYS A 108 18.98 -31.88 21.65
C LYS A 108 17.75 -32.43 20.91
N ASP A 109 16.65 -32.73 21.63
CA ASP A 109 15.43 -33.26 21.03
C ASP A 109 14.42 -32.14 20.70
N LEU A 110 14.45 -31.70 19.44
CA LEU A 110 13.56 -30.66 18.91
C LEU A 110 12.16 -31.17 18.55
N ILE A 111 11.89 -32.47 18.71
CA ILE A 111 10.59 -33.10 18.37
C ILE A 111 9.59 -32.91 19.51
N LYS A 112 10.06 -32.55 20.72
CA LYS A 112 9.21 -32.33 21.88
C LYS A 112 8.09 -31.34 21.56
N SER A 113 6.87 -31.74 21.90
CA SER A 113 5.68 -30.91 21.70
C SER A 113 5.62 -29.74 22.69
N VAL A 114 5.28 -28.57 22.19
CA VAL A 114 5.02 -27.33 22.92
C VAL A 114 3.70 -26.70 22.44
N GLU A 115 3.08 -25.89 23.30
CA GLU A 115 1.89 -25.12 22.94
C GLU A 115 2.26 -24.00 21.97
N ALA A 116 1.55 -23.90 20.85
CA ALA A 116 1.68 -22.83 19.88
C ALA A 116 1.00 -21.56 20.41
N LYS A 117 1.80 -20.65 20.95
CA LYS A 117 1.34 -19.37 21.48
C LYS A 117 1.31 -18.30 20.39
N LYS A 118 0.35 -17.38 20.52
CA LYS A 118 0.23 -16.18 19.66
C LYS A 118 1.50 -15.33 19.58
N SER A 119 2.35 -15.36 20.62
CA SER A 119 3.60 -14.59 20.69
C SER A 119 4.64 -14.96 19.63
N PHE A 120 4.60 -16.16 19.07
CA PHE A 120 5.53 -16.58 18.00
C PHE A 120 4.81 -17.26 16.83
N SER A 121 3.56 -17.67 17.02
CA SER A 121 2.67 -18.13 15.96
C SER A 121 1.45 -17.19 15.92
N PRO A 122 1.53 -16.03 15.24
CA PRO A 122 0.53 -14.96 15.36
C PRO A 122 -0.89 -15.38 14.95
N VAL A 123 -1.05 -16.46 14.19
CA VAL A 123 -2.35 -16.99 13.75
C VAL A 123 -2.89 -18.12 14.64
N SER A 124 -2.10 -18.59 15.61
CA SER A 124 -2.57 -19.61 16.56
C SER A 124 -3.66 -19.04 17.46
N ASP A 125 -4.71 -19.81 17.72
CA ASP A 125 -5.72 -19.45 18.70
C ASP A 125 -6.12 -20.65 19.57
N GLU A 126 -6.81 -20.36 20.65
CA GLU A 126 -7.37 -21.37 21.55
C GLU A 126 -8.54 -22.09 20.88
N TYR A 127 -8.63 -23.40 21.10
CA TYR A 127 -9.79 -24.22 20.75
C TYR A 127 -10.38 -24.84 22.02
N LEU A 128 -11.62 -25.32 21.94
CA LEU A 128 -12.23 -26.07 23.04
C LEU A 128 -11.73 -27.52 23.00
N GLY A 129 -10.92 -27.88 24.00
CA GLY A 129 -10.53 -29.25 24.30
C GLY A 129 -11.60 -29.94 25.13
N PHE A 130 -11.95 -31.17 24.74
CA PHE A 130 -12.89 -32.01 25.45
C PHE A 130 -12.12 -33.14 26.15
N SER A 131 -12.32 -33.24 27.45
CA SER A 131 -11.88 -34.40 28.25
C SER A 131 -13.08 -35.00 28.97
N ASP A 132 -12.98 -36.25 29.40
CA ASP A 132 -14.05 -36.96 30.12
C ASP A 132 -14.54 -36.26 31.39
N LYS A 133 -13.77 -35.27 31.90
CA LYS A 133 -14.07 -34.57 33.16
C LYS A 133 -14.49 -33.12 32.94
N GLU A 134 -13.88 -32.41 31.99
CA GLU A 134 -14.11 -30.97 31.79
C GLU A 134 -13.88 -30.55 30.33
N THR A 135 -14.59 -29.50 29.90
CA THR A 135 -14.28 -28.75 28.68
C THR A 135 -13.34 -27.60 29.04
N LYS A 136 -12.16 -27.52 28.41
CA LYS A 136 -11.17 -26.46 28.66
C LYS A 136 -10.74 -25.79 27.36
N ARG A 137 -10.25 -24.56 27.46
CA ARG A 137 -9.56 -23.93 26.34
C ARG A 137 -8.15 -24.48 26.26
N GLU A 138 -7.78 -25.00 25.11
CA GLU A 138 -6.46 -25.58 24.81
C GLU A 138 -5.81 -24.86 23.64
N GLN A 139 -4.48 -24.89 23.59
CA GLN A 139 -3.70 -24.36 22.46
C GLN A 139 -3.19 -25.50 21.57
N PRO A 140 -3.11 -25.27 20.25
CA PRO A 140 -2.59 -26.28 19.34
C PRO A 140 -1.15 -26.62 19.70
N LYS A 141 -0.80 -27.89 19.56
CA LYS A 141 0.54 -28.40 19.87
C LYS A 141 1.40 -28.44 18.60
N ILE A 142 2.61 -27.91 18.69
CA ILE A 142 3.62 -27.96 17.63
C ILE A 142 4.94 -28.49 18.19
N THR A 143 5.89 -28.84 17.32
CA THR A 143 7.22 -29.25 17.77
C THR A 143 8.05 -28.06 18.24
N LEU A 144 9.03 -28.29 19.12
CA LEU A 144 9.99 -27.26 19.54
C LEU A 144 10.75 -26.68 18.34
N TYR A 145 11.04 -27.50 17.34
CA TYR A 145 11.59 -27.09 16.05
C TYR A 145 10.70 -26.05 15.34
N ASP A 146 9.42 -26.38 15.13
CA ASP A 146 8.47 -25.50 14.44
C ASP A 146 8.23 -24.21 15.20
N ALA A 147 8.24 -24.27 16.54
CA ALA A 147 8.14 -23.10 17.39
C ALA A 147 9.36 -22.17 17.24
N GLY A 148 10.57 -22.74 17.16
CA GLY A 148 11.79 -22.00 16.88
C GLY A 148 11.73 -21.30 15.51
N LEU A 149 11.32 -22.03 14.46
CA LEU A 149 11.15 -21.46 13.12
C LEU A 149 10.08 -20.36 13.08
N ALA A 150 8.93 -20.56 13.71
CA ALA A 150 7.89 -19.54 13.79
C ALA A 150 8.38 -18.28 14.55
N THR A 151 9.20 -18.47 15.58
CA THR A 151 9.86 -17.36 16.29
C THR A 151 10.78 -16.57 15.35
N ILE A 152 11.60 -17.26 14.54
CA ILE A 152 12.47 -16.61 13.54
C ILE A 152 11.66 -15.80 12.55
N THR A 153 10.61 -16.36 11.97
CA THR A 153 9.75 -15.62 11.05
C THR A 153 9.13 -14.41 11.75
N THR A 154 8.71 -14.52 13.00
CA THR A 154 8.16 -13.39 13.78
C THR A 154 9.17 -12.26 13.96
N LEU A 155 10.44 -12.59 14.19
CA LEU A 155 11.50 -11.62 14.52
C LEU A 155 12.28 -11.10 13.31
N SER A 156 12.24 -11.78 12.16
CA SER A 156 13.14 -11.47 11.04
C SER A 156 12.83 -10.12 10.39
N SER A 157 13.87 -9.29 10.23
CA SER A 157 13.81 -8.04 9.46
C SER A 157 13.76 -8.26 7.95
N PHE A 158 14.13 -9.46 7.48
CA PHE A 158 14.15 -9.86 6.07
C PHE A 158 12.84 -10.51 5.64
N LYS A 159 11.74 -10.07 6.25
CA LYS A 159 10.36 -10.42 5.91
C LYS A 159 9.60 -9.16 5.54
N PRO A 160 8.93 -9.08 4.38
CA PRO A 160 8.15 -7.91 4.01
C PRO A 160 7.08 -7.60 5.05
N ALA A 161 7.12 -6.40 5.61
CA ALA A 161 6.27 -5.97 6.70
C ALA A 161 6.08 -4.45 6.71
N LEU A 162 4.96 -4.03 7.29
CA LEU A 162 4.64 -2.63 7.49
C LEU A 162 3.76 -2.44 8.72
N HIS A 163 3.66 -1.19 9.14
CA HIS A 163 2.75 -0.74 10.18
C HIS A 163 1.46 -0.23 9.54
N TYR A 164 0.39 -1.01 9.72
CA TYR A 164 -0.92 -0.71 9.16
C TYR A 164 -1.69 0.20 10.11
N THR A 165 -2.39 1.17 9.56
CA THR A 165 -3.20 2.14 10.33
C THR A 165 -4.61 2.16 9.75
N GLU A 166 -5.60 1.99 10.62
CA GLU A 166 -7.01 1.96 10.28
C GLU A 166 -7.78 2.95 11.15
N TYR A 167 -8.62 3.79 10.54
CA TYR A 167 -9.56 4.65 11.26
C TYR A 167 -10.91 3.93 11.41
N ARG A 168 -11.31 3.73 12.67
CA ARG A 168 -12.64 3.22 13.06
C ARG A 168 -13.39 4.32 13.79
N GLY A 169 -14.09 5.15 13.02
CA GLY A 169 -14.78 6.32 13.53
C GLY A 169 -13.79 7.31 14.15
N ARG A 170 -13.84 7.49 15.47
CA ARG A 170 -12.93 8.39 16.22
C ARG A 170 -11.64 7.72 16.69
N LYS A 171 -11.53 6.38 16.60
CA LYS A 171 -10.37 5.63 17.07
C LYS A 171 -9.47 5.27 15.89
N GLN A 172 -8.17 5.41 16.10
CA GLN A 172 -7.14 4.95 15.18
C GLN A 172 -6.55 3.66 15.76
N GLU A 173 -6.73 2.56 15.05
CA GLU A 173 -6.09 1.28 15.39
C GLU A 173 -4.86 1.12 14.51
N SER A 174 -3.78 0.62 15.11
CA SER A 174 -2.53 0.44 14.37
C SER A 174 -1.83 -0.84 14.79
N TYR A 175 -1.34 -1.60 13.82
CA TYR A 175 -0.79 -2.94 14.03
C TYR A 175 0.21 -3.29 12.94
N ASN A 176 1.19 -4.12 13.30
CA ASN A 176 2.18 -4.62 12.34
C ASN A 176 1.60 -5.78 11.53
N VAL A 177 1.84 -5.76 10.23
CA VAL A 177 1.43 -6.82 9.29
C VAL A 177 2.64 -7.27 8.46
N CYS A 178 2.63 -8.52 8.02
CA CYS A 178 3.62 -9.04 7.08
C CYS A 178 2.98 -9.79 5.91
N PHE A 179 3.75 -9.89 4.83
CA PHE A 179 3.35 -10.58 3.61
C PHE A 179 4.25 -11.79 3.39
N ILE A 180 3.66 -12.99 3.35
CA ILE A 180 4.37 -14.24 3.14
C ILE A 180 3.77 -14.94 1.91
N PRO A 181 4.50 -15.01 0.79
CA PRO A 181 4.03 -15.73 -0.38
C PRO A 181 4.15 -17.24 -0.12
N ASP A 182 3.09 -17.99 -0.41
CA ASP A 182 3.12 -19.45 -0.35
C ASP A 182 3.73 -20.01 -1.64
N LEU A 183 5.06 -20.11 -1.63
CA LEU A 183 5.85 -20.63 -2.73
C LEU A 183 6.51 -21.96 -2.34
N PRO A 184 6.83 -22.81 -3.33
CA PRO A 184 7.79 -23.90 -3.13
C PRO A 184 9.12 -23.38 -2.60
N LEU A 185 9.81 -24.18 -1.77
CA LEU A 185 11.02 -23.75 -1.04
C LEU A 185 12.07 -23.06 -1.93
N GLY A 186 12.42 -23.63 -3.10
CA GLY A 186 13.41 -23.03 -3.99
C GLY A 186 13.01 -21.65 -4.52
N LYS A 187 11.73 -21.47 -4.87
CA LYS A 187 11.18 -20.17 -5.28
C LYS A 187 11.11 -19.19 -4.10
N LEU A 188 10.79 -19.68 -2.90
CA LEU A 188 10.76 -18.88 -1.69
C LEU A 188 12.16 -18.38 -1.30
N ILE A 189 13.20 -19.21 -1.42
CA ILE A 189 14.60 -18.81 -1.22
C ILE A 189 14.98 -17.68 -2.18
N ASN A 190 14.58 -17.79 -3.46
CA ASN A 190 14.81 -16.72 -4.44
C ASN A 190 14.10 -15.41 -4.07
N PHE A 191 12.84 -15.50 -3.61
CA PHE A 191 12.09 -14.35 -3.12
C PHE A 191 12.82 -13.68 -1.94
N VAL A 192 13.19 -14.45 -0.90
CA VAL A 192 13.92 -13.94 0.27
C VAL A 192 15.26 -13.32 -0.14
N LYS A 193 15.97 -13.93 -1.08
CA LYS A 193 17.25 -13.43 -1.60
C LYS A 193 17.11 -12.08 -2.29
N VAL A 194 16.10 -11.92 -3.16
CA VAL A 194 15.81 -10.64 -3.82
C VAL A 194 15.43 -9.59 -2.77
N PHE A 195 14.54 -9.94 -1.83
CA PHE A 195 14.10 -9.03 -0.78
C PHE A 195 15.25 -8.55 0.13
N LYS A 196 16.10 -9.48 0.59
CA LYS A 196 17.28 -9.17 1.42
C LYS A 196 18.26 -8.24 0.70
N ARG A 197 18.48 -8.44 -0.60
CA ARG A 197 19.31 -7.54 -1.43
C ARG A 197 18.69 -6.14 -1.55
N MET A 198 17.40 -6.05 -1.82
CA MET A 198 16.69 -4.76 -1.89
C MET A 198 16.85 -3.94 -0.61
N ILE A 199 16.71 -4.58 0.56
CA ILE A 199 16.91 -3.93 1.86
C ILE A 199 18.36 -3.46 2.02
N ASN A 200 19.34 -4.32 1.73
CA ASN A 200 20.74 -4.00 1.98
C ASN A 200 21.27 -2.89 1.05
N GLN A 201 20.83 -2.83 -0.20
CA GLN A 201 21.32 -1.88 -1.20
C GLN A 201 20.59 -0.53 -1.18
N ARG A 202 19.26 -0.54 -0.99
CA ARG A 202 18.43 0.68 -1.07
C ARG A 202 17.72 1.02 0.23
N GLY A 203 17.70 0.13 1.22
CA GLY A 203 17.03 0.35 2.50
C GLY A 203 17.84 1.13 3.53
N SER A 204 19.12 1.41 3.26
CA SER A 204 20.07 1.89 4.26
C SER A 204 20.08 3.40 4.50
N ASN A 205 19.62 4.24 3.57
CA ASN A 205 19.66 5.70 3.79
C ASN A 205 18.30 6.28 4.21
N ASP A 206 17.27 6.26 3.37
CA ASP A 206 16.04 7.04 3.69
C ASP A 206 15.04 6.33 4.61
N LEU A 207 15.03 4.98 4.66
CA LEU A 207 14.03 4.24 5.44
C LEU A 207 14.12 4.52 6.95
N PHE A 208 15.32 4.85 7.43
CA PHE A 208 15.56 5.09 8.86
C PHE A 208 15.38 6.55 9.28
N PHE A 209 14.98 7.46 8.38
CA PHE A 209 14.66 8.83 8.77
C PHE A 209 13.19 8.96 9.16
N GLY A 210 12.95 9.63 10.29
CA GLY A 210 11.62 10.01 10.76
C GLY A 210 11.55 11.49 11.12
N PRO A 211 10.39 12.14 10.93
CA PRO A 211 10.23 13.54 11.28
C PRO A 211 10.18 13.73 12.80
N VAL A 212 10.54 14.93 13.24
CA VAL A 212 10.47 15.35 14.64
C VAL A 212 9.49 16.50 14.73
N VAL A 213 8.52 16.38 15.64
CA VAL A 213 7.51 17.42 15.86
C VAL A 213 7.88 18.19 17.13
N SER A 214 7.94 19.51 17.04
CA SER A 214 8.07 20.42 18.18
C SER A 214 6.70 20.88 18.65
N GLU A 215 6.43 20.76 19.94
CA GLU A 215 5.23 21.29 20.60
C GLU A 215 5.66 22.32 21.65
N GLU A 216 5.23 23.57 21.50
CA GLU A 216 5.38 24.58 22.56
C GLU A 216 4.45 24.26 23.73
N GLN A 217 5.02 24.17 24.93
CA GLN A 217 4.26 23.98 26.15
C GLN A 217 3.81 25.32 26.75
N LYS A 218 2.75 25.29 27.56
CA LYS A 218 2.19 26.48 28.25
C LYS A 218 3.19 27.25 29.12
N ASN A 219 4.32 26.63 29.49
CA ASN A 219 5.40 27.23 30.27
C ASN A 219 6.51 27.85 29.40
N GLY A 220 6.36 27.89 28.08
CA GLY A 220 7.36 28.39 27.14
C GLY A 220 8.45 27.39 26.73
N ASN A 221 8.46 26.18 27.29
CA ASN A 221 9.42 25.15 26.90
C ASN A 221 8.97 24.41 25.63
N VAL A 222 9.90 24.16 24.71
CA VAL A 222 9.64 23.38 23.49
C VAL A 222 9.89 21.89 23.76
N LYS A 223 8.87 21.05 23.54
CA LYS A 223 9.00 19.59 23.63
C LYS A 223 9.14 19.00 22.23
N TYR A 224 10.25 18.31 21.99
CA TYR A 224 10.48 17.58 20.74
C TYR A 224 10.01 16.13 20.86
N LYS A 225 9.21 15.66 19.90
CA LYS A 225 8.72 14.28 19.81
C LYS A 225 9.10 13.69 18.45
N PRO A 226 10.01 12.69 18.41
CA PRO A 226 10.32 11.99 17.16
C PRO A 226 9.15 11.08 16.77
N LYS A 227 8.81 11.06 15.48
CA LYS A 227 7.78 10.18 14.90
C LYS A 227 8.43 8.95 14.26
N ARG A 228 7.61 7.96 13.96
CA ARG A 228 8.06 6.70 13.35
C ARG A 228 8.77 6.95 12.02
N PRO A 229 9.93 6.32 11.78
CA PRO A 229 10.67 6.45 10.52
C PRO A 229 9.96 5.79 9.33
N LEU A 230 10.42 6.08 8.11
CA LEU A 230 9.80 5.64 6.88
C LEU A 230 9.67 4.10 6.74
N ILE A 231 10.56 3.33 7.38
CA ILE A 231 10.52 1.86 7.45
C ILE A 231 9.18 1.31 7.97
N TYR A 232 8.39 2.10 8.70
CA TYR A 232 7.06 1.72 9.17
C TYR A 232 6.01 1.70 8.05
N LYS A 233 6.23 2.43 6.95
CA LYS A 233 5.33 2.36 5.78
C LYS A 233 5.57 1.11 4.94
N GLY A 234 6.71 0.46 5.13
CA GLY A 234 7.15 -0.75 4.48
C GLY A 234 8.66 -0.90 4.67
N ASN A 235 9.12 -2.07 5.13
CA ASN A 235 10.55 -2.34 5.31
C ASN A 235 11.26 -2.71 3.99
N PHE A 236 10.87 -2.06 2.90
CA PHE A 236 11.41 -2.23 1.56
C PHE A 236 11.56 -0.87 0.88
N PRO A 237 12.40 -0.75 -0.16
CA PRO A 237 12.67 0.52 -0.82
C PRO A 237 11.40 1.18 -1.37
N ALA A 238 11.33 2.52 -1.26
CA ALA A 238 10.21 3.35 -1.70
C ALA A 238 8.83 2.81 -1.24
N PRO A 239 8.59 2.70 0.09
CA PRO A 239 7.32 2.23 0.60
C PRO A 239 6.21 3.25 0.31
N PRO A 240 4.95 2.80 0.18
CA PRO A 240 3.86 3.67 -0.23
C PRO A 240 3.51 4.66 0.89
N LYS A 241 2.91 5.80 0.52
CA LYS A 241 2.44 6.78 1.51
C LYS A 241 1.23 6.28 2.32
N SER A 242 0.38 5.44 1.70
CA SER A 242 -0.76 4.78 2.35
C SER A 242 -0.45 3.31 2.63
N SER A 243 -0.67 2.87 3.87
CA SER A 243 -0.42 1.48 4.30
C SER A 243 -1.34 0.47 3.61
N ALA A 244 -2.54 0.89 3.18
CA ALA A 244 -3.46 0.06 2.39
C ALA A 244 -2.90 -0.38 1.04
N LEU A 245 -1.95 0.39 0.47
CA LEU A 245 -1.29 0.07 -0.80
C LEU A 245 -0.02 -0.78 -0.60
N GLY A 246 0.31 -1.16 0.64
CA GLY A 246 1.55 -1.84 1.02
C GLY A 246 1.85 -3.12 0.26
N SER A 247 0.85 -3.98 0.05
CA SER A 247 1.01 -5.22 -0.71
C SER A 247 1.42 -4.94 -2.16
N VAL A 248 0.65 -4.13 -2.86
CA VAL A 248 0.91 -3.78 -4.27
C VAL A 248 2.21 -2.99 -4.41
N ALA A 249 2.54 -2.13 -3.44
CA ALA A 249 3.79 -1.38 -3.44
C ALA A 249 5.02 -2.28 -3.30
N LEU A 250 4.95 -3.39 -2.55
CA LEU A 250 6.02 -4.39 -2.52
C LEU A 250 6.29 -4.95 -3.92
N LEU A 251 5.23 -5.30 -4.66
CA LEU A 251 5.35 -5.78 -6.04
C LEU A 251 5.97 -4.71 -6.95
N GLY A 252 5.55 -3.45 -6.80
CA GLY A 252 6.12 -2.31 -7.51
C GLY A 252 7.60 -2.08 -7.18
N ALA A 253 8.01 -2.26 -5.92
CA ALA A 253 9.40 -2.13 -5.48
C ALA A 253 10.30 -3.22 -6.08
N ILE A 254 9.82 -4.48 -6.15
CA ILE A 254 10.53 -5.57 -6.84
C ILE A 254 10.65 -5.27 -8.34
N GLY A 255 9.59 -4.77 -8.96
CA GLY A 255 9.59 -4.31 -10.36
C GLY A 255 10.59 -3.19 -10.65
N GLU A 256 10.68 -2.21 -9.76
CA GLU A 256 11.67 -1.14 -9.87
C GLU A 256 13.10 -1.65 -9.68
N PHE A 257 13.30 -2.60 -8.77
CA PHE A 257 14.58 -3.26 -8.55
C PHE A 257 15.01 -4.10 -9.77
N ALA A 258 14.05 -4.71 -10.48
CA ALA A 258 14.31 -5.48 -11.70
C ALA A 258 14.86 -4.64 -12.88
N LYS A 259 14.81 -3.30 -12.82
CA LYS A 259 15.46 -2.44 -13.81
C LYS A 259 16.99 -2.44 -13.72
N GLU A 260 17.54 -2.85 -12.59
CA GLU A 260 18.99 -2.91 -12.40
C GLU A 260 19.59 -4.12 -13.15
N ALA A 261 20.53 -3.85 -14.06
CA ALA A 261 21.07 -4.85 -15.00
C ALA A 261 21.67 -6.08 -14.31
N GLU A 262 22.24 -5.94 -13.11
CA GLU A 262 22.88 -7.05 -12.38
C GLU A 262 21.86 -8.06 -11.80
N TYR A 263 20.63 -7.64 -11.55
CA TYR A 263 19.63 -8.43 -10.81
C TYR A 263 18.33 -8.64 -11.56
N SER A 264 18.25 -8.14 -12.80
CA SER A 264 17.03 -8.13 -13.61
C SER A 264 16.41 -9.52 -13.73
N ASP A 265 17.17 -10.54 -14.14
CA ASP A 265 16.62 -11.88 -14.41
C ASP A 265 16.03 -12.53 -13.16
N LYS A 266 16.71 -12.40 -12.02
CA LYS A 266 16.24 -12.99 -10.75
C LYS A 266 15.02 -12.25 -10.21
N ALA A 267 15.02 -10.92 -10.27
CA ALA A 267 13.88 -10.13 -9.84
C ALA A 267 12.66 -10.38 -10.76
N GLN A 268 12.87 -10.49 -12.07
CA GLN A 268 11.81 -10.85 -13.03
C GLN A 268 11.28 -12.26 -12.80
N SER A 269 12.14 -13.23 -12.50
CA SER A 269 11.72 -14.59 -12.14
C SER A 269 10.87 -14.59 -10.87
N VAL A 270 11.25 -13.81 -9.84
CA VAL A 270 10.45 -13.68 -8.62
C VAL A 270 9.10 -13.04 -8.91
N LEU A 271 9.04 -12.01 -9.76
CA LEU A 271 7.76 -11.42 -10.18
C LEU A 271 6.88 -12.46 -10.89
N GLU A 272 7.45 -13.27 -11.77
CA GLU A 272 6.72 -14.35 -12.46
C GLU A 272 6.21 -15.42 -11.47
N ASP A 273 7.03 -15.79 -10.49
CA ASP A 273 6.65 -16.75 -9.45
C ASP A 273 5.52 -16.24 -8.55
N LEU A 274 5.34 -14.92 -8.45
CA LEU A 274 4.26 -14.29 -7.69
C LEU A 274 2.93 -14.19 -8.46
N LYS A 275 2.89 -14.54 -9.76
CA LYS A 275 1.63 -14.60 -10.52
C LYS A 275 0.73 -15.68 -9.93
N ASP A 276 -0.48 -15.29 -9.55
CA ASP A 276 -1.51 -16.15 -8.96
C ASP A 276 -1.08 -16.92 -7.70
N ALA A 277 0.10 -16.61 -7.14
CA ALA A 277 0.55 -17.18 -5.88
C ALA A 277 -0.27 -16.60 -4.73
N THR A 278 -0.75 -17.47 -3.85
CA THR A 278 -1.43 -17.05 -2.62
C THR A 278 -0.42 -16.37 -1.69
N ILE A 279 -0.72 -15.16 -1.26
CA ILE A 279 0.07 -14.40 -0.30
C ILE A 279 -0.73 -14.26 0.98
N TYR A 280 -0.12 -14.68 2.08
CA TYR A 280 -0.67 -14.52 3.41
C TYR A 280 -0.32 -13.14 3.95
N MET A 281 -1.33 -12.33 4.24
CA MET A 281 -1.21 -11.12 5.04
C MET A 281 -1.51 -11.47 6.50
N ILE A 282 -0.49 -11.46 7.33
CA ILE A 282 -0.56 -11.95 8.71
C ILE A 282 -0.37 -10.80 9.68
N LYS A 283 -1.29 -10.68 10.63
CA LYS A 283 -1.20 -9.79 11.80
C LYS A 283 -1.42 -10.58 13.08
N TYR A 284 -1.22 -9.95 14.23
CA TYR A 284 -1.37 -10.63 15.51
C TYR A 284 -2.83 -11.02 15.76
N GLY A 285 -3.10 -12.33 15.78
CA GLY A 285 -4.41 -12.93 16.00
C GLY A 285 -5.28 -13.09 14.76
N ASP A 286 -4.80 -12.76 13.56
CA ASP A 286 -5.62 -12.77 12.35
C ASP A 286 -4.76 -12.90 11.09
N ALA A 287 -5.30 -13.55 10.06
CA ALA A 287 -4.68 -13.68 8.77
C ALA A 287 -5.71 -13.64 7.66
N SER A 288 -5.29 -13.05 6.54
CA SER A 288 -6.06 -13.03 5.31
C SER A 288 -5.15 -13.39 4.14
N THR A 289 -5.75 -13.75 3.01
CA THR A 289 -5.03 -14.13 1.81
C THR A 289 -5.45 -13.27 0.63
N PHE A 290 -4.50 -13.00 -0.25
CA PHE A 290 -4.77 -12.37 -1.54
C PHE A 290 -3.80 -12.94 -2.59
N ALA A 291 -4.07 -12.67 -3.86
CA ALA A 291 -3.18 -12.99 -4.96
C ALA A 291 -3.09 -11.78 -5.91
N TYR A 292 -2.00 -11.68 -6.65
CA TYR A 292 -1.87 -10.65 -7.69
C TYR A 292 -2.36 -11.19 -9.02
N ASN A 293 -3.25 -10.43 -9.66
CA ASN A 293 -3.57 -10.65 -11.06
C ASN A 293 -2.31 -10.48 -11.94
N HIS A 294 -2.14 -11.39 -12.91
CA HIS A 294 -0.98 -11.40 -13.80
C HIS A 294 -0.74 -10.07 -14.54
N HIS A 295 -1.77 -9.30 -14.90
CA HIS A 295 -1.61 -8.00 -15.56
C HIS A 295 -0.92 -6.96 -14.66
N VAL A 296 -1.12 -7.04 -13.35
CA VAL A 296 -0.50 -6.14 -12.37
C VAL A 296 0.97 -6.52 -12.19
N VAL A 297 1.25 -7.83 -12.20
CA VAL A 297 2.62 -8.33 -12.25
C VAL A 297 3.33 -7.86 -13.52
N ASP A 298 2.67 -7.89 -14.68
CA ASP A 298 3.26 -7.41 -15.93
C ASP A 298 3.54 -5.90 -15.89
N LEU A 299 2.68 -5.10 -15.24
CA LEU A 299 2.95 -3.68 -14.97
C LEU A 299 4.17 -3.48 -14.05
N ALA A 300 4.40 -4.38 -13.10
CA ALA A 300 5.58 -4.38 -12.24
C ALA A 300 6.84 -4.76 -13.02
N LYS A 301 6.79 -5.82 -13.83
CA LYS A 301 7.89 -6.25 -14.73
C LYS A 301 8.27 -5.16 -15.73
N ALA A 302 7.29 -4.41 -16.24
CA ALA A 302 7.52 -3.24 -17.08
C ALA A 302 8.04 -2.01 -16.32
N GLY A 303 8.19 -2.10 -14.99
CA GLY A 303 8.73 -1.02 -14.17
C GLY A 303 7.82 0.20 -14.03
N LYS A 304 6.51 0.03 -14.23
CA LYS A 304 5.52 1.13 -14.19
C LYS A 304 4.68 1.15 -12.91
N LEU A 305 4.53 -0.01 -12.26
CA LEU A 305 3.62 -0.16 -11.12
C LEU A 305 3.95 0.77 -9.93
N LYS A 306 5.23 0.91 -9.57
CA LYS A 306 5.66 1.80 -8.49
C LYS A 306 5.13 3.23 -8.68
N THR A 307 5.42 3.82 -9.82
CA THR A 307 4.99 5.19 -10.16
C THR A 307 3.47 5.33 -10.15
N ILE A 308 2.74 4.32 -10.62
CA ILE A 308 1.27 4.30 -10.57
C ILE A 308 0.78 4.32 -9.12
N VAL A 309 1.29 3.41 -8.26
CA VAL A 309 0.90 3.31 -6.85
C VAL A 309 1.20 4.61 -6.09
N ASP A 310 2.40 5.16 -6.28
CA ASP A 310 2.81 6.42 -5.64
C ASP A 310 1.92 7.59 -6.09
N SER A 311 1.58 7.64 -7.38
CA SER A 311 0.72 8.70 -7.92
C SER A 311 -0.69 8.64 -7.34
N LEU A 312 -1.29 7.45 -7.19
CA LEU A 312 -2.68 7.29 -6.76
C LEU A 312 -2.96 7.91 -5.39
N TYR A 313 -1.95 8.03 -4.52
CA TYR A 313 -2.05 8.75 -3.25
C TYR A 313 -2.47 10.23 -3.42
N TYR A 314 -2.09 10.86 -4.54
CA TYR A 314 -2.38 12.26 -4.88
C TYR A 314 -3.65 12.45 -5.71
N SER A 315 -4.50 11.41 -5.80
CA SER A 315 -5.85 11.54 -6.32
C SER A 315 -6.65 12.53 -5.49
N ILE A 316 -7.49 13.33 -6.13
CA ILE A 316 -8.31 14.35 -5.47
C ILE A 316 -9.75 13.87 -5.47
N LEU A 317 -10.28 13.47 -4.31
CA LEU A 317 -11.69 13.08 -4.19
C LEU A 317 -12.60 14.30 -4.31
N HIS A 318 -13.61 14.26 -5.18
CA HIS A 318 -14.55 15.38 -5.36
C HIS A 318 -15.35 15.67 -4.08
N SER A 319 -15.60 14.66 -3.24
CA SER A 319 -16.38 14.77 -2.01
C SER A 319 -15.66 15.55 -0.89
N VAL A 320 -14.33 15.44 -0.81
CA VAL A 320 -13.52 15.97 0.31
C VAL A 320 -12.35 16.86 -0.12
N GLY A 321 -12.00 16.89 -1.40
CA GLY A 321 -10.85 17.62 -1.94
C GLY A 321 -9.52 16.94 -1.64
N LYS A 322 -8.41 17.69 -1.70
CA LYS A 322 -7.04 17.17 -1.47
C LYS A 322 -6.87 16.55 -0.07
N ARG A 323 -6.06 15.50 0.03
CA ARG A 323 -5.70 14.81 1.28
C ARG A 323 -4.83 15.65 2.24
N ASN A 324 -3.90 16.45 1.70
CA ASN A 324 -2.94 17.22 2.49
C ASN A 324 -3.30 18.72 2.47
N LYS A 325 -4.46 19.08 3.03
CA LYS A 325 -4.87 20.50 3.16
C LYS A 325 -5.01 20.87 4.62
N THR A 326 -4.82 22.14 4.96
CA THR A 326 -5.11 22.64 6.29
C THR A 326 -6.61 22.49 6.59
N TYR A 327 -6.92 21.84 7.71
CA TYR A 327 -8.29 21.56 8.16
C TYR A 327 -8.73 22.59 9.19
N ARG A 328 -10.04 22.91 9.21
CA ARG A 328 -10.59 23.91 10.14
C ARG A 328 -11.16 23.29 11.40
N SER A 329 -11.53 22.01 11.36
CA SER A 329 -12.05 21.30 12.53
C SER A 329 -11.62 19.83 12.55
N ARG A 330 -11.72 19.22 13.74
CA ARG A 330 -11.43 17.79 13.95
C ARG A 330 -12.40 16.89 13.19
N GLU A 331 -13.65 17.30 13.06
CA GLU A 331 -14.67 16.58 12.29
C GLU A 331 -14.32 16.52 10.80
N GLU A 332 -13.77 17.60 10.23
CA GLU A 332 -13.30 17.61 8.85
C GLU A 332 -12.16 16.62 8.64
N ILE A 333 -11.18 16.59 9.56
CA ILE A 333 -10.04 15.65 9.51
C ILE A 333 -10.55 14.20 9.49
N ILE A 334 -11.45 13.85 10.43
CA ILE A 334 -12.00 12.49 10.53
C ILE A 334 -12.73 12.12 9.25
N LYS A 335 -13.54 13.02 8.69
CA LYS A 335 -14.26 12.78 7.44
C LYS A 335 -13.31 12.53 6.28
N VAL A 336 -12.28 13.37 6.12
CA VAL A 336 -11.34 13.23 5.00
C VAL A 336 -10.52 11.95 5.12
N ASN A 337 -10.00 11.64 6.30
CA ASN A 337 -9.25 10.41 6.54
C ASN A 337 -10.09 9.16 6.29
N SER A 338 -11.35 9.15 6.73
CA SER A 338 -12.27 8.03 6.51
C SER A 338 -12.55 7.80 5.02
N GLU A 339 -12.80 8.86 4.25
CA GLU A 339 -13.07 8.76 2.82
C GLU A 339 -11.84 8.30 2.02
N TYR A 340 -10.66 8.84 2.33
CA TYR A 340 -9.42 8.39 1.69
C TYR A 340 -9.00 6.98 2.10
N GLN A 341 -9.28 6.55 3.32
CA GLN A 341 -9.04 5.17 3.73
C GLN A 341 -9.89 4.20 2.90
N LYS A 342 -11.19 4.49 2.71
CA LYS A 342 -12.05 3.68 1.84
C LYS A 342 -11.51 3.67 0.42
N PHE A 343 -11.17 4.85 -0.13
CA PHE A 343 -10.58 4.95 -1.47
C PHE A 343 -9.31 4.10 -1.61
N ASP A 344 -8.38 4.18 -0.65
CA ASP A 344 -7.13 3.42 -0.69
C ASP A 344 -7.37 1.90 -0.60
N LEU A 345 -8.35 1.47 0.20
CA LEU A 345 -8.76 0.06 0.29
C LEU A 345 -9.31 -0.46 -1.04
N PHE A 346 -10.22 0.28 -1.67
CA PHE A 346 -10.78 -0.12 -2.97
C PHE A 346 -9.75 -0.01 -4.11
N THR A 347 -8.82 0.95 -4.02
CA THR A 347 -7.68 1.05 -4.93
C THR A 347 -6.76 -0.17 -4.80
N SER A 348 -6.41 -0.55 -3.56
CA SER A 348 -5.62 -1.75 -3.28
C SER A 348 -6.30 -3.01 -3.80
N ARG A 349 -7.60 -3.16 -3.55
CA ARG A 349 -8.39 -4.30 -4.05
C ARG A 349 -8.44 -4.34 -5.58
N PHE A 350 -8.63 -3.21 -6.25
CA PHE A 350 -8.57 -3.13 -7.71
C PHE A 350 -7.20 -3.54 -8.25
N LEU A 351 -6.12 -3.04 -7.65
CA LEU A 351 -4.76 -3.38 -8.05
C LEU A 351 -4.35 -4.82 -7.69
N GLN A 352 -5.04 -5.50 -6.76
CA GLN A 352 -4.80 -6.92 -6.50
C GLN A 352 -5.58 -7.81 -7.48
N LEU A 353 -6.90 -7.57 -7.60
CA LEU A 353 -7.81 -8.42 -8.37
C LEU A 353 -7.83 -8.12 -9.88
N PHE A 354 -7.66 -6.84 -10.23
CA PHE A 354 -7.61 -6.31 -11.60
C PHE A 354 -8.74 -6.81 -12.51
N ASN A 355 -9.98 -6.77 -11.99
CA ASN A 355 -11.18 -7.25 -12.67
C ASN A 355 -12.31 -6.21 -12.66
N ARG A 356 -13.39 -6.48 -13.42
CA ARG A 356 -14.52 -5.53 -13.59
C ARG A 356 -15.21 -5.11 -12.30
N PRO A 357 -15.60 -6.02 -11.38
CA PRO A 357 -16.20 -5.61 -10.12
C PRO A 357 -15.28 -4.70 -9.29
N ALA A 358 -14.00 -5.05 -9.15
CA ALA A 358 -13.06 -4.24 -8.37
C ALA A 358 -12.78 -2.88 -9.03
N PHE A 359 -12.76 -2.83 -10.37
CA PHE A 359 -12.65 -1.58 -11.12
C PHE A 359 -13.87 -0.67 -10.91
N GLN A 360 -15.08 -1.23 -10.94
CA GLN A 360 -16.31 -0.47 -10.67
C GLN A 360 -16.34 0.07 -9.24
N ASP A 361 -15.95 -0.73 -8.26
CA ASP A 361 -15.82 -0.30 -6.86
C ASP A 361 -14.82 0.86 -6.73
N PHE A 362 -13.65 0.76 -7.39
CA PHE A 362 -12.66 1.84 -7.44
C PHE A 362 -13.20 3.11 -8.14
N LEU A 363 -13.89 2.95 -9.27
CA LEU A 363 -14.44 4.05 -10.06
C LEU A 363 -15.68 4.68 -9.40
N SER A 364 -16.30 4.02 -8.42
CA SER A 364 -17.40 4.59 -7.64
C SER A 364 -16.97 5.86 -6.88
N PHE A 365 -15.69 5.95 -6.51
CA PHE A 365 -15.09 7.16 -5.96
C PHE A 365 -14.90 8.19 -7.07
N ARG A 366 -15.71 9.25 -7.02
CA ARG A 366 -15.55 10.39 -7.92
C ARG A 366 -14.27 11.14 -7.54
N ALA A 367 -13.24 10.96 -8.34
CA ALA A 367 -11.92 11.46 -8.07
C ALA A 367 -11.28 12.01 -9.34
N GLU A 368 -10.38 12.97 -9.18
CA GLU A 368 -9.45 13.36 -10.23
C GLU A 368 -8.12 12.65 -10.03
N TYR A 369 -7.73 11.84 -11.00
CA TYR A 369 -6.54 10.98 -10.95
C TYR A 369 -5.31 11.66 -11.59
N PRO A 370 -4.10 11.41 -11.08
CA PRO A 370 -2.86 11.83 -11.75
C PRO A 370 -2.65 11.15 -13.10
N LYS A 371 -1.81 11.77 -13.94
CA LYS A 371 -1.57 11.35 -15.33
C LYS A 371 -0.99 9.94 -15.41
N GLU A 372 -0.16 9.56 -14.45
CA GLU A 372 0.51 8.26 -14.36
C GLU A 372 -0.51 7.11 -14.39
N THR A 373 -1.71 7.35 -13.84
CA THR A 373 -2.86 6.43 -13.85
C THR A 373 -3.38 6.12 -15.26
N GLU A 374 -3.05 6.94 -16.27
CA GLU A 374 -3.43 6.70 -17.67
C GLU A 374 -2.92 5.33 -18.16
N THR A 375 -1.72 4.94 -17.74
CA THR A 375 -1.14 3.62 -18.07
C THR A 375 -1.99 2.50 -17.46
N LEU A 376 -2.45 2.67 -16.23
CA LEU A 376 -3.28 1.71 -15.52
C LEU A 376 -4.60 1.50 -16.25
N PHE A 377 -5.31 2.58 -16.56
CA PHE A 377 -6.60 2.53 -17.28
C PHE A 377 -6.44 1.95 -18.68
N THR A 378 -5.42 2.40 -19.41
CA THR A 378 -5.14 1.87 -20.75
C THR A 378 -4.90 0.36 -20.70
N THR A 379 -4.13 -0.12 -19.72
CA THR A 379 -3.88 -1.56 -19.55
C THR A 379 -5.15 -2.30 -19.21
N TYR A 380 -5.95 -1.80 -18.25
CA TYR A 380 -7.21 -2.41 -17.86
C TYR A 380 -8.19 -2.57 -19.03
N PHE A 381 -8.47 -1.49 -19.78
CA PHE A 381 -9.45 -1.54 -20.86
C PHE A 381 -8.98 -2.37 -22.06
N LYS A 382 -7.68 -2.36 -22.35
CA LYS A 382 -7.12 -3.19 -23.43
C LYS A 382 -7.15 -4.68 -23.05
N LYS A 383 -6.65 -5.02 -21.86
CA LYS A 383 -6.39 -6.40 -21.45
C LYS A 383 -7.56 -7.12 -20.80
N VAL A 384 -8.35 -6.42 -19.96
CA VAL A 384 -9.40 -7.05 -19.14
C VAL A 384 -10.76 -6.91 -19.79
N GLU A 385 -11.10 -5.73 -20.31
CA GLU A 385 -12.38 -5.53 -21.01
C GLU A 385 -12.36 -6.09 -22.44
N ASN A 386 -11.23 -6.70 -22.84
CA ASN A 386 -10.94 -7.31 -24.14
C ASN A 386 -11.18 -6.36 -25.33
N MET A 387 -10.80 -5.09 -25.18
CA MET A 387 -10.77 -4.12 -26.29
C MET A 387 -9.50 -4.27 -27.14
N GLU A 388 -8.91 -5.46 -27.23
CA GLU A 388 -7.57 -5.66 -27.79
C GLU A 388 -7.54 -6.10 -29.25
N THR A 389 -8.44 -6.98 -29.68
CA THR A 389 -8.35 -7.61 -31.01
C THR A 389 -8.72 -6.69 -32.17
N HIS A 390 -9.44 -5.59 -31.94
CA HIS A 390 -9.80 -4.58 -32.95
C HIS A 390 -9.78 -3.11 -32.44
N HIS A 391 -9.37 -2.85 -31.19
CA HIS A 391 -9.84 -1.64 -30.48
C HIS A 391 -8.80 -0.90 -29.60
N SER A 392 -7.49 -1.13 -29.79
CA SER A 392 -6.46 -0.25 -29.18
C SER A 392 -6.68 1.23 -29.56
N GLU A 393 -7.16 1.46 -30.79
CA GLU A 393 -7.52 2.78 -31.31
C GLU A 393 -8.80 3.33 -30.65
N ILE A 394 -9.77 2.48 -30.28
CA ILE A 394 -10.96 2.92 -29.53
C ILE A 394 -10.55 3.47 -28.17
N VAL A 395 -9.65 2.79 -27.45
CA VAL A 395 -9.16 3.27 -26.16
C VAL A 395 -8.45 4.63 -26.31
N ALA A 396 -7.66 4.80 -27.36
CA ALA A 396 -7.03 6.09 -27.67
C ALA A 396 -8.06 7.19 -28.03
N SER A 397 -9.08 6.83 -28.80
CA SER A 397 -10.17 7.70 -29.23
C SER A 397 -11.04 8.15 -28.05
N ALA A 398 -11.41 7.22 -27.16
CA ALA A 398 -12.14 7.49 -25.93
C ALA A 398 -11.33 8.38 -24.97
N LYS A 399 -10.01 8.15 -24.90
CA LYS A 399 -9.09 8.99 -24.13
C LYS A 399 -9.05 10.43 -24.66
N ALA A 400 -9.07 10.64 -25.98
CA ALA A 400 -9.14 11.98 -26.57
C ALA A 400 -10.44 12.69 -26.14
N LEU A 401 -11.58 11.99 -26.20
CA LEU A 401 -12.87 12.51 -25.74
C LEU A 401 -12.87 12.83 -24.25
N GLY A 402 -12.36 11.92 -23.41
CA GLY A 402 -12.24 12.12 -21.97
C GLY A 402 -11.39 13.35 -21.61
N LYS A 403 -10.24 13.53 -22.28
CA LYS A 403 -9.39 14.71 -22.08
C LYS A 403 -10.12 16.01 -22.47
N TRP A 404 -10.89 15.99 -23.55
CA TRP A 404 -11.71 17.12 -23.96
C TRP A 404 -12.81 17.44 -22.94
N ILE A 405 -13.51 16.43 -22.41
CA ILE A 405 -14.50 16.59 -21.33
C ILE A 405 -13.87 17.25 -20.09
N ASN A 406 -12.67 16.79 -19.69
CA ASN A 406 -11.95 17.39 -18.56
C ASN A 406 -11.60 18.87 -18.84
N LYS A 407 -11.15 19.17 -20.06
CA LYS A 407 -10.85 20.54 -20.51
C LYS A 407 -12.10 21.43 -20.51
N ALA A 408 -13.25 20.89 -20.95
CA ALA A 408 -14.53 21.60 -20.91
C ALA A 408 -14.91 21.99 -19.48
N ALA A 409 -14.83 21.03 -18.53
CA ALA A 409 -15.10 21.31 -17.13
C ALA A 409 -14.11 22.33 -16.53
N LYS A 410 -12.82 22.28 -16.91
CA LYS A 410 -11.82 23.27 -16.49
C LYS A 410 -12.15 24.69 -16.97
N LYS A 411 -12.63 24.83 -18.21
CA LYS A 411 -12.99 26.13 -18.80
C LYS A 411 -14.25 26.68 -18.14
N ALA A 412 -15.29 25.87 -18.02
CA ALA A 412 -16.52 26.26 -17.32
C ALA A 412 -16.27 26.67 -15.87
N ALA A 413 -15.43 25.93 -15.15
CA ALA A 413 -15.03 26.30 -13.78
C ALA A 413 -14.30 27.64 -13.71
N PHE A 414 -13.45 27.94 -14.68
CA PHE A 414 -12.73 29.21 -14.72
C PHE A 414 -13.69 30.38 -14.98
N GLU A 415 -14.61 30.22 -15.94
CA GLU A 415 -15.62 31.22 -16.28
C GLU A 415 -16.61 31.46 -15.13
N ASP A 416 -17.05 30.39 -14.45
CA ASP A 416 -17.94 30.48 -13.28
C ASP A 416 -17.32 31.31 -12.15
N ILE A 417 -16.06 31.03 -11.78
CA ILE A 417 -15.34 31.80 -10.76
C ILE A 417 -15.10 33.24 -11.22
N LYS A 418 -14.72 33.46 -12.48
CA LYS A 418 -14.50 34.81 -13.02
C LYS A 418 -15.78 35.67 -12.97
N ASN A 419 -16.94 35.06 -13.22
CA ASN A 419 -18.22 35.77 -13.26
C ASN A 419 -18.80 36.01 -11.86
N ASN A 420 -18.71 35.02 -10.97
CA ASN A 420 -19.37 35.03 -9.66
C ASN A 420 -18.47 35.54 -8.52
N GLU A 421 -17.15 35.48 -8.67
CA GLU A 421 -16.17 35.78 -7.61
C GLU A 421 -15.14 36.82 -8.07
N LYS A 422 -15.63 37.92 -8.68
CA LYS A 422 -14.81 38.99 -9.30
C LYS A 422 -13.76 39.62 -8.37
N GLN A 423 -13.94 39.49 -7.05
CA GLN A 423 -13.04 40.05 -6.04
C GLN A 423 -11.86 39.13 -5.68
N LEU A 424 -11.87 37.86 -6.11
CA LEU A 424 -10.78 36.93 -5.84
C LEU A 424 -9.61 37.17 -6.78
N LYS A 425 -8.43 37.42 -6.21
CA LYS A 425 -7.17 37.45 -6.96
C LYS A 425 -6.91 36.04 -7.53
N GLN A 426 -6.62 35.97 -8.83
CA GLN A 426 -6.40 34.72 -9.58
C GLN A 426 -5.26 33.85 -9.02
N ASN A 427 -4.33 34.45 -8.28
CA ASN A 427 -3.21 33.74 -7.65
C ASN A 427 -3.43 33.41 -6.17
N SER A 428 -4.62 33.63 -5.62
CA SER A 428 -4.90 33.31 -4.22
C SER A 428 -5.17 31.83 -4.01
N THR A 429 -4.75 31.28 -2.86
CA THR A 429 -5.05 29.90 -2.46
C THR A 429 -6.56 29.64 -2.43
N GLU A 430 -7.35 30.65 -2.06
CA GLU A 430 -8.81 30.58 -2.05
C GLU A 430 -9.41 30.46 -3.45
N PHE A 431 -8.88 31.19 -4.43
CA PHE A 431 -9.27 31.06 -5.84
C PHE A 431 -9.09 29.63 -6.33
N TRP A 432 -7.91 29.03 -6.11
CA TRP A 432 -7.65 27.65 -6.56
C TRP A 432 -8.50 26.61 -5.84
N LYS A 433 -8.86 26.85 -4.58
CA LYS A 433 -9.78 25.99 -3.82
C LYS A 433 -11.19 26.03 -4.42
N LYS A 434 -11.74 27.23 -4.66
CA LYS A 434 -13.08 27.39 -5.27
C LYS A 434 -13.10 26.88 -6.71
N TYR A 435 -12.03 27.13 -7.48
CA TYR A 435 -11.87 26.60 -8.83
C TYR A 435 -11.93 25.06 -8.86
N GLN A 436 -11.23 24.38 -7.96
CA GLN A 436 -11.29 22.91 -7.86
C GLN A 436 -12.70 22.41 -7.51
N GLN A 437 -13.41 23.11 -6.62
CA GLN A 437 -14.80 22.77 -6.27
C GLN A 437 -15.75 22.95 -7.47
N ALA A 438 -15.66 24.08 -8.18
CA ALA A 438 -16.45 24.36 -9.37
C ALA A 438 -16.19 23.33 -10.48
N LYS A 439 -14.92 23.01 -10.74
CA LYS A 439 -14.55 21.97 -11.72
C LYS A 439 -15.12 20.61 -11.34
N SER A 440 -15.01 20.22 -10.06
CA SER A 440 -15.58 18.95 -9.58
C SER A 440 -17.09 18.90 -9.78
N LYS A 441 -17.80 20.01 -9.58
CA LYS A 441 -19.23 20.13 -9.84
C LYS A 441 -19.57 19.89 -11.32
N PHE A 442 -18.89 20.57 -12.25
CA PHE A 442 -19.13 20.37 -13.68
C PHE A 442 -18.79 18.94 -14.15
N LEU A 443 -17.70 18.34 -13.64
CA LEU A 443 -17.39 16.94 -13.92
C LEU A 443 -18.48 15.99 -13.41
N VAL A 444 -18.99 16.20 -12.19
CA VAL A 444 -20.10 15.43 -11.63
C VAL A 444 -21.37 15.54 -12.47
N GLU A 445 -21.68 16.71 -12.98
CA GLU A 445 -22.84 16.93 -13.87
C GLU A 445 -22.69 16.20 -15.21
N LEU A 446 -21.49 16.22 -15.80
CA LEU A 446 -21.18 15.49 -17.04
C LEU A 446 -21.21 13.97 -16.82
N GLU A 447 -20.63 13.47 -15.74
CA GLU A 447 -20.69 12.05 -15.35
C GLU A 447 -22.13 11.58 -15.10
N SER A 448 -22.94 12.39 -14.43
CA SER A 448 -24.34 12.06 -14.16
C SER A 448 -25.14 11.97 -15.47
N SER A 449 -24.82 12.81 -16.46
CA SER A 449 -25.40 12.70 -17.79
C SER A 449 -24.91 11.47 -18.54
N ALA A 450 -23.63 11.12 -18.42
CA ALA A 450 -23.10 9.92 -19.06
C ALA A 450 -23.77 8.65 -18.51
N PHE A 451 -23.95 8.55 -17.19
CA PHE A 451 -24.57 7.39 -16.57
C PHE A 451 -26.08 7.29 -16.81
N SER A 452 -26.79 8.41 -16.99
CA SER A 452 -28.24 8.41 -17.27
C SER A 452 -28.59 8.03 -18.71
N ALA A 453 -27.61 7.99 -19.62
CA ALA A 453 -27.82 7.55 -20.99
C ALA A 453 -28.29 6.08 -21.05
N ARG A 454 -29.31 5.81 -21.86
CA ARG A 454 -29.91 4.48 -22.03
C ARG A 454 -29.39 3.70 -23.24
N SER A 455 -28.62 4.35 -24.10
CA SER A 455 -28.03 3.78 -25.32
C SER A 455 -26.71 4.50 -25.65
N GLY A 456 -25.91 3.91 -26.52
CA GLY A 456 -24.58 4.43 -26.86
C GLY A 456 -24.62 5.76 -27.63
N ASP A 457 -25.55 5.91 -28.57
CA ASP A 457 -25.82 7.17 -29.27
C ASP A 457 -26.25 8.28 -28.29
N ALA A 458 -27.13 7.95 -27.34
CA ALA A 458 -27.56 8.87 -26.30
C ALA A 458 -26.41 9.29 -25.39
N LEU A 459 -25.50 8.36 -25.06
CA LEU A 459 -24.29 8.66 -24.27
C LEU A 459 -23.44 9.72 -24.97
N CYS A 460 -23.09 9.49 -26.24
CA CYS A 460 -22.28 10.41 -27.02
C CYS A 460 -22.98 11.77 -27.16
N MET A 461 -24.25 11.80 -27.56
CA MET A 461 -25.00 13.05 -27.77
C MET A 461 -25.15 13.87 -26.50
N GLN A 462 -25.52 13.24 -25.38
CA GLN A 462 -25.73 13.96 -24.12
C GLN A 462 -24.43 14.56 -23.59
N VAL A 463 -23.33 13.79 -23.62
CA VAL A 463 -22.03 14.24 -23.12
C VAL A 463 -21.44 15.32 -24.03
N ILE A 464 -21.49 15.13 -25.36
CA ILE A 464 -20.96 16.11 -26.34
C ILE A 464 -21.74 17.41 -26.26
N ARG A 465 -23.08 17.35 -26.27
CA ARG A 465 -23.90 18.56 -26.20
C ARG A 465 -23.59 19.36 -24.94
N ARG A 466 -23.53 18.70 -23.78
CA ARG A 466 -23.24 19.37 -22.51
C ARG A 466 -21.81 19.91 -22.45
N ALA A 467 -20.82 19.11 -22.79
CA ALA A 467 -19.42 19.55 -22.78
C ALA A 467 -19.11 20.63 -23.84
N GLY A 468 -19.77 20.57 -25.00
CA GLY A 468 -19.72 21.59 -26.04
C GLY A 468 -20.28 22.92 -25.55
N LEU A 469 -21.47 22.91 -24.92
CA LEU A 469 -22.06 24.11 -24.31
C LEU A 469 -21.18 24.70 -23.20
N LEU A 470 -20.55 23.86 -22.37
CA LEU A 470 -19.67 24.30 -21.29
C LEU A 470 -18.32 24.86 -21.81
N SER A 471 -17.85 24.39 -22.96
CA SER A 471 -16.52 24.73 -23.47
C SER A 471 -16.54 25.73 -24.62
N ASN A 472 -17.68 25.95 -25.29
CA ASN A 472 -17.78 26.64 -26.58
C ASN A 472 -16.69 26.14 -27.56
N SER A 473 -16.50 24.82 -27.62
CA SER A 473 -15.52 24.17 -28.50
C SER A 473 -16.10 22.91 -29.10
N ASP A 474 -15.65 22.59 -30.31
CA ASP A 474 -16.05 21.38 -30.99
C ASP A 474 -15.37 20.14 -30.41
N VAL A 475 -16.03 19.00 -30.61
CA VAL A 475 -15.51 17.69 -30.22
C VAL A 475 -14.27 17.35 -31.05
N PRO A 476 -13.20 16.77 -30.47
CA PRO A 476 -11.99 16.44 -31.21
C PRO A 476 -12.25 15.34 -32.25
N SER A 477 -11.73 15.51 -33.47
CA SER A 477 -11.87 14.54 -34.57
C SER A 477 -11.33 13.15 -34.22
N GLU A 478 -10.33 13.08 -33.35
CA GLU A 478 -9.68 11.88 -32.85
C GLU A 478 -10.62 11.01 -31.99
N SER A 479 -11.74 11.58 -31.51
CA SER A 479 -12.75 10.86 -30.74
C SER A 479 -13.84 10.16 -31.58
N SER A 480 -13.83 10.37 -32.90
CA SER A 480 -14.84 9.85 -33.83
C SER A 480 -15.02 8.34 -33.75
N LEU A 481 -13.92 7.59 -33.75
CA LEU A 481 -13.96 6.12 -33.71
C LEU A 481 -14.68 5.60 -32.47
N PHE A 482 -14.39 6.14 -31.28
CA PHE A 482 -15.09 5.75 -30.07
C PHE A 482 -16.59 6.07 -30.16
N MET A 483 -16.95 7.24 -30.70
CA MET A 483 -18.34 7.64 -30.84
C MET A 483 -19.12 6.73 -31.79
N GLU A 484 -18.56 6.42 -32.96
CA GLU A 484 -19.17 5.55 -33.96
C GLU A 484 -19.38 4.13 -33.40
N LYS A 485 -18.35 3.59 -32.75
CA LYS A 485 -18.36 2.23 -32.19
C LYS A 485 -19.26 2.10 -30.97
N THR A 486 -19.42 3.18 -30.21
CA THR A 486 -20.39 3.25 -29.11
C THR A 486 -21.82 3.39 -29.64
N ALA A 487 -22.04 4.22 -30.66
CA ALA A 487 -23.37 4.44 -31.25
C ALA A 487 -23.90 3.21 -32.01
N SER A 488 -23.02 2.45 -32.66
CA SER A 488 -23.35 1.19 -33.35
C SER A 488 -23.60 0.00 -32.40
N GLY A 489 -23.25 0.13 -31.12
CA GLY A 489 -23.37 -0.94 -30.13
C GLY A 489 -22.24 -1.97 -30.17
N GLU A 490 -21.19 -1.75 -30.98
CA GLU A 490 -19.98 -2.60 -30.96
C GLU A 490 -19.25 -2.51 -29.61
N VAL A 491 -19.34 -1.37 -28.92
CA VAL A 491 -18.91 -1.22 -27.53
C VAL A 491 -20.12 -1.26 -26.60
N ASP A 492 -20.14 -2.25 -25.70
CA ASP A 492 -21.15 -2.36 -24.65
C ASP A 492 -21.29 -1.04 -23.85
N LEU A 493 -22.53 -0.62 -23.60
CA LEU A 493 -22.84 0.69 -23.02
C LEU A 493 -22.15 0.91 -21.66
N ASP A 494 -22.15 -0.10 -20.79
CA ASP A 494 -21.53 0.01 -19.48
C ASP A 494 -20.01 0.14 -19.58
N LYS A 495 -19.39 -0.60 -20.50
CA LYS A 495 -17.96 -0.45 -20.81
C LYS A 495 -17.65 0.93 -21.35
N ALA A 496 -18.47 1.44 -22.26
CA ALA A 496 -18.31 2.78 -22.86
C ALA A 496 -18.41 3.89 -21.80
N LYS A 497 -19.40 3.82 -20.90
CA LYS A 497 -19.55 4.74 -19.77
C LYS A 497 -18.30 4.74 -18.87
N ASN A 498 -17.87 3.55 -18.46
CA ASN A 498 -16.70 3.38 -17.59
C ASN A 498 -15.41 3.88 -18.24
N LEU A 499 -15.19 3.56 -19.53
CA LEU A 499 -14.04 4.01 -20.32
C LEU A 499 -13.97 5.53 -20.40
N LEU A 500 -15.09 6.16 -20.79
CA LEU A 500 -15.17 7.61 -20.93
C LEU A 500 -14.90 8.32 -19.60
N ILE A 501 -15.49 7.84 -18.51
CA ILE A 501 -15.40 8.46 -17.19
C ILE A 501 -14.02 8.29 -16.58
N ALA A 502 -13.39 7.13 -16.74
CA ALA A 502 -12.02 6.92 -16.27
C ALA A 502 -11.05 7.92 -16.91
N PHE A 503 -11.15 8.13 -18.23
CA PHE A 503 -10.30 9.09 -18.93
C PHE A 503 -10.70 10.56 -18.71
N SER A 504 -11.98 10.89 -18.48
CA SER A 504 -12.39 12.25 -18.14
C SER A 504 -11.92 12.70 -16.76
N ARG A 505 -11.60 11.75 -15.87
CA ARG A 505 -11.07 11.99 -14.54
C ARG A 505 -9.55 12.15 -14.49
N LEU A 506 -8.83 11.98 -15.59
CA LEU A 506 -7.37 12.20 -15.61
C LEU A 506 -7.01 13.69 -15.61
N LYS A 507 -6.00 14.05 -14.81
CA LYS A 507 -5.34 15.37 -14.90
C LYS A 507 -4.65 15.53 -16.25
N ALA A 508 -4.89 16.67 -16.90
CA ALA A 508 -4.13 17.05 -18.10
C ALA A 508 -2.66 17.36 -17.75
N GLU A 509 -1.76 17.14 -18.71
CA GLU A 509 -0.34 17.53 -18.63
C GLU A 509 -0.21 19.03 -18.34
N ARG A 510 0.59 19.38 -17.32
CA ARG A 510 1.17 20.71 -17.24
C ARG A 510 2.28 20.76 -18.30
N LYS A 511 2.02 21.35 -19.47
CA LYS A 511 3.10 21.75 -20.38
C LYS A 511 3.79 22.96 -19.76
N GLY A 512 5.02 22.78 -19.28
CA GLY A 512 5.86 23.83 -18.72
C GLY A 512 5.63 24.08 -17.22
N GLN A 513 6.30 23.30 -16.39
CA GLN A 513 6.82 23.63 -15.06
C GLN A 513 7.53 22.37 -14.55
N GLU A 514 8.68 22.05 -15.16
CA GLU A 514 9.73 21.36 -14.42
C GLU A 514 10.14 22.32 -13.29
N HIS A 515 10.22 21.81 -12.05
CA HIS A 515 10.61 22.54 -10.82
C HIS A 515 9.59 23.47 -10.13
N ASP A 516 8.38 23.01 -9.83
CA ASP A 516 7.57 23.59 -8.73
C ASP A 516 7.10 22.56 -7.68
N GLU A 517 7.60 21.32 -7.73
CA GLU A 517 7.47 20.36 -6.61
C GLU A 517 8.50 20.60 -5.49
N ILE A 518 9.37 21.62 -5.62
CA ILE A 518 10.40 21.97 -4.63
C ILE A 518 10.01 23.22 -3.80
N GLN A 519 8.95 23.95 -4.14
CA GLN A 519 8.46 25.06 -3.30
C GLN A 519 7.22 24.73 -2.44
N GLU A 520 6.62 23.56 -2.57
CA GLU A 520 5.63 23.04 -1.59
C GLU A 520 6.30 22.27 -0.41
N SER A 521 7.64 22.14 -0.40
CA SER A 521 8.38 21.58 0.75
C SER A 521 8.63 22.56 1.90
N GLU A 522 8.31 23.85 1.75
CA GLU A 522 8.48 24.88 2.79
C GLU A 522 7.21 25.21 3.59
N LEU A 523 6.11 24.47 3.37
CA LEU A 523 4.96 24.45 4.28
C LEU A 523 4.86 23.07 4.96
N LYS A 524 5.97 22.65 5.58
CA LYS A 524 5.92 21.73 6.72
C LYS A 524 5.84 22.57 7.99
N THR A 525 4.67 23.13 8.24
CA THR A 525 4.31 23.57 9.58
C THR A 525 2.87 23.22 9.83
N GLU A 526 2.71 22.46 10.91
CA GLU A 526 1.53 22.27 11.72
C GLU A 526 0.47 21.28 11.20
N ASP A 527 0.30 20.25 12.04
CA ASP A 527 -0.78 19.27 12.10
C ASP A 527 -0.74 18.02 11.21
N ASP A 528 0.36 17.27 11.30
CA ASP A 528 0.26 15.80 11.44
C ASP A 528 -0.13 15.47 12.90
N ASN A 529 -1.37 15.83 13.27
CA ASN A 529 -1.96 15.49 14.55
C ASN A 529 -2.32 14.00 14.59
N ASP A 530 -1.30 13.17 14.83
CA ASP A 530 -1.45 11.86 15.42
C ASP A 530 -1.88 12.08 16.88
N TYR A 531 -3.18 12.26 17.10
CA TYR A 531 -3.76 12.36 18.43
C TYR A 531 -3.63 11.00 19.13
N SER A 532 -2.49 10.78 19.78
CA SER A 532 -2.39 9.79 20.85
C SER A 532 -3.29 10.25 21.99
N VAL A 533 -4.52 9.73 22.06
CA VAL A 533 -5.31 9.79 23.29
C VAL A 533 -4.85 8.61 24.14
N VAL A 534 -4.46 8.93 25.38
CA VAL A 534 -4.23 7.98 26.47
C VAL A 534 -5.40 7.01 26.60
#